data_AF-A0A2H3CJV3-F1
#
_entry.id   AF-A0A2H3CJV3-F1
#
_cell.length_a   1.000
_cell.length_b   1.000
_cell.length_c   1.000
_cell.angle_alpha   90.00
_cell.angle_beta   90.00
_cell.angle_gamma   90.00
#
_symmetry.space_group_name_H-M   'P 1'
#
loop_
_entity.id
_entity.type
_entity.pdbx_description
1 polymer ?
#
loop_
_entity_poly.entity_id
_entity_poly.type
_entity_poly.pdbx_seq_one_letter_code
_entity_poly.pdbx_strand_id
1 'polypeptide(L)' 'IFDATPLLGGPRSKRYVMIVKNHEVASVAVEEDPGKVTITDAKTILAQL' A
#
# COMPACT_ATOMS: atom_id res chain seq x y z
N ILE A 1 -11.31 -8.26 26.58
CA ILE A 1 -11.29 -7.87 25.15
C ILE A 1 -11.44 -9.14 24.34
N PHE A 2 -12.34 -9.16 23.35
CA PHE A 2 -12.51 -10.31 22.45
C PHE A 2 -11.41 -10.26 21.38
N ASP A 3 -10.62 -11.32 21.24
CA ASP A 3 -9.55 -11.44 20.24
C ASP A 3 -9.97 -12.42 19.14
N ALA A 4 -10.40 -11.87 18.00
CA ALA A 4 -10.80 -12.63 16.82
C ALA A 4 -9.68 -12.82 15.79
N THR A 5 -8.46 -12.35 16.09
CA THR A 5 -7.31 -12.37 15.17
C THR A 5 -7.02 -13.77 14.60
N PRO A 6 -7.12 -14.88 15.36
CA PRO A 6 -6.88 -16.23 14.82
C PRO A 6 -7.88 -16.67 13.74
N LEU A 7 -9.10 -16.10 13.74
CA LEU A 7 -10.18 -16.50 12.82
C LEU A 7 -10.30 -15.55 11.63
N LEU A 8 -10.23 -14.24 11.89
CA LEU A 8 -10.51 -13.20 10.88
C LEU A 8 -9.23 -12.54 10.34
N GLY A 9 -8.07 -12.89 10.89
CA GLY A 9 -6.82 -12.18 10.66
C GLY A 9 -6.75 -10.87 11.45
N GLY A 10 -5.54 -10.31 11.52
CA GLY A 10 -5.31 -9.01 12.13
C GLY A 10 -5.69 -7.85 11.18
N PRO A 11 -5.58 -6.60 11.65
CA PRO A 11 -5.76 -5.43 10.80
C PRO A 11 -4.90 -5.55 9.53
N ARG A 12 -5.55 -5.53 8.37
CA ARG A 12 -4.86 -5.60 7.07
C ARG A 12 -4.07 -4.31 6.87
N SER A 13 -2.79 -4.42 6.52
CA SER A 13 -1.98 -3.28 6.09
C SER A 13 -2.60 -2.59 4.88
N LYS A 14 -2.48 -1.27 4.81
CA LYS A 14 -2.85 -0.53 3.59
C LYS A 14 -1.97 -1.01 2.41
N ARG A 15 -2.52 -1.02 1.20
CA ARG A 15 -1.75 -1.29 -0.02
C ARG A 15 -1.12 0.02 -0.47
N TYR A 16 0.21 0.04 -0.63
CA TYR A 16 0.94 1.25 -1.01
C TYR A 16 2.17 0.93 -1.84
N VAL A 17 2.69 1.95 -2.53
CA VAL A 17 3.98 1.98 -3.21
C VAL A 17 4.74 3.23 -2.78
N MET A 18 6.05 3.11 -2.65
CA MET A 18 6.94 4.22 -2.32
C MET A 18 8.05 4.32 -3.36
N ILE A 19 8.31 5.53 -3.84
CA ILE A 19 9.44 5.84 -4.72
C ILE A 19 10.50 6.51 -3.86
N VAL A 20 11.69 5.90 -3.79
CA VAL A 20 12.82 6.38 -2.99
C VAL A 20 13.94 6.81 -3.92
N LYS A 21 14.46 8.02 -3.74
CA LYS A 21 15.60 8.57 -4.49
C LYS A 21 16.67 9.00 -3.49
N ASN A 22 17.90 8.53 -3.65
CA ASN A 22 19.04 8.88 -2.78
C ASN A 22 18.75 8.74 -1.27
N HIS A 23 18.10 7.64 -0.87
CA HIS A 23 17.68 7.37 0.51
C HIS A 23 16.57 8.28 1.07
N GLU A 24 15.98 9.14 0.24
CA GLU A 24 14.85 9.98 0.61
C GLU A 24 13.56 9.51 -0.09
N VAL A 25 12.45 9.54 0.64
CA VAL A 25 11.13 9.20 0.11
C VAL A 25 10.66 10.34 -0.79
N ALA A 26 10.67 10.11 -2.09
CA ALA A 26 10.25 11.10 -3.08
C ALA A 26 8.73 11.11 -3.29
N SER A 27 8.06 9.97 -3.16
CA SER A 27 6.61 9.85 -3.30
C SER A 27 6.06 8.61 -2.59
N VAL A 28 4.82 8.70 -2.12
CA VAL A 28 4.05 7.58 -1.57
C VAL A 28 2.66 7.60 -2.19
N ALA A 29 2.25 6.47 -2.78
CA ALA A 29 0.89 6.24 -3.24
C ALA A 29 0.24 5.18 -2.33
N VAL A 30 -0.90 5.50 -1.73
CA VAL A 30 -1.65 4.59 -0.84
C VAL A 30 -3.06 4.40 -1.37
N GLU A 31 -3.47 3.15 -1.58
CA GLU A 31 -4.85 2.85 -1.95
C GLU A 31 -5.80 3.26 -0.83
N GLU A 32 -6.88 3.94 -1.21
CA GLU A 32 -7.99 4.23 -0.30
C GLU A 32 -8.57 2.91 0.25
N ASP A 33 -8.85 1.98 -0.66
CA ASP A 33 -9.28 0.61 -0.39
C ASP A 33 -8.13 -0.39 -0.64
N PRO A 34 -7.57 -1.03 0.41
CA PRO A 34 -6.45 -1.96 0.27
C PRO A 34 -6.79 -3.28 -0.44
N GLY A 35 -8.07 -3.53 -0.72
CA GLY A 35 -8.56 -4.63 -1.56
C GLY A 35 -8.45 -4.35 -3.05
N LYS A 36 -8.29 -3.09 -3.47
CA LYS A 36 -8.17 -2.68 -4.87
C LYS A 36 -6.72 -2.42 -5.26
N VAL A 37 -6.48 -2.40 -6.58
CA VAL A 37 -5.20 -2.05 -7.19
C VAL A 37 -5.50 -1.01 -8.26
N THR A 38 -5.22 0.26 -7.95
CA THR A 38 -5.48 1.40 -8.83
C THR A 38 -4.23 2.27 -8.96
N ILE A 39 -3.97 3.16 -8.01
CA ILE A 39 -2.83 4.07 -8.01
C ILE A 39 -1.51 3.35 -7.71
N THR A 40 -1.57 2.17 -7.10
CA THR A 40 -0.42 1.29 -6.85
C THR A 40 -0.14 0.31 -7.97
N ASP A 41 -0.89 0.36 -9.08
CA ASP A 41 -0.65 -0.48 -10.25
C ASP A 41 0.73 -0.21 -10.87
N ALA A 42 1.41 -1.27 -11.32
CA ALA A 42 2.76 -1.18 -11.87
C ALA A 42 2.83 -0.23 -13.07
N LYS A 43 1.83 -0.23 -13.96
CA LYS A 43 1.80 0.67 -15.13
C LYS A 43 1.68 2.12 -14.70
N THR A 44 0.86 2.40 -13.69
CA THR A 44 0.68 3.73 -13.11
C THR A 44 1.97 4.24 -12.47
N ILE A 45 2.68 3.39 -11.72
CA ILE A 45 3.93 3.77 -11.06
C ILE A 45 5.06 3.96 -12.06
N LEU A 46 5.21 3.06 -13.04
CA LEU A 46 6.26 3.17 -14.07
C LEU A 46 6.14 4.45 -14.91
N ALA A 47 4.93 5.00 -15.08
CA ALA A 47 4.72 6.28 -15.75
C ALA A 47 5.17 7.51 -14.93
N GLN A 48 5.51 7.33 -13.65
CA GLN A 48 5.92 8.41 -12.72
C GLN A 48 7.43 8.41 -12.43
N LEU A 49 8.18 7.43 -12.94
CA LEU A 49 9.63 7.32 -12.75
C LEU A 49 10.39 8.16 -13.77
#